data_AF-A0A945W025-F1
#
_entry.id   AF-A0A945W025-F1
#
_cell.length_a   1.000
_cell.length_b   1.000
_cell.length_c   1.000
_cell.angle_alpha   90.00
_cell.angle_beta   90.00
_cell.angle_gamma   90.00
#
_symmetry.space_group_name_H-M   'P 1'
#
loop_
_entity.id
_entity.type
_entity.pdbx_description
1 polymer ?
#
loop_
_entity_poly.entity_id
_entity_poly.type
_entity_poly.pdbx_seq_one_letter_code
_entity_poly.pdbx_strand_id
1 'polypeptide(L)'
;MNTWKLIGLVAIIIAGSFLIWAWWTSSQAHLYQSEYGYEIRSEFGFTHGSPYVSTGKKEIEVLTIHPVKGGYLDKVGFRDADIVTSESITGFYKLLHKSRGRTISVQVVNGGDGAPIDQRETRTLTFEIPGK
;
A
#
# COMPACT_ATOMS: atom_id res chain seq x y z
N MET A 1 -28.27 -35.54 12.11
CA MET A 1 -28.23 -34.09 12.40
C MET A 1 -29.22 -33.40 11.47
N ASN A 2 -30.11 -32.52 11.95
CA ASN A 2 -31.06 -31.86 11.06
C ASN A 2 -30.35 -30.81 10.18
N THR A 3 -30.87 -30.59 8.97
CA THR A 3 -30.27 -29.68 7.97
C THR A 3 -30.05 -28.28 8.54
N TRP A 4 -30.94 -27.80 9.40
CA TRP A 4 -30.83 -26.51 10.07
C TRP A 4 -29.63 -26.39 11.02
N LYS A 5 -29.29 -27.44 11.78
CA LYS A 5 -28.08 -27.46 12.63
C LYS A 5 -26.80 -27.43 11.79
N LEU A 6 -26.79 -28.12 10.65
CA LEU A 6 -25.64 -28.08 9.73
C LEU A 6 -25.45 -26.68 9.14
N ILE A 7 -26.53 -26.05 8.66
CA ILE A 7 -26.50 -24.67 8.14
C ILE A 7 -26.02 -23.69 9.21
N GLY A 8 -26.54 -23.79 10.44
CA GLY A 8 -26.12 -22.95 11.56
C GLY A 8 -24.62 -23.09 11.88
N LEU A 9 -24.10 -24.32 11.90
CA LEU A 9 -22.68 -24.58 12.14
C LEU A 9 -21.80 -23.98 11.05
N VAL A 10 -22.17 -24.16 9.77
CA VAL A 10 -21.45 -23.58 8.63
C VAL A 10 -21.45 -22.06 8.69
N ALA A 11 -22.59 -21.44 9.03
CA ALA A 11 -22.68 -19.99 9.17
C ALA A 11 -21.75 -19.46 10.29
N ILE A 12 -21.68 -20.16 11.43
CA ILE A 12 -20.76 -19.81 12.53
C ILE A 12 -19.30 -19.89 12.09
N ILE A 13 -18.92 -20.95 11.36
CA ILE A 13 -17.55 -21.10 10.87
C ILE A 13 -17.20 -19.96 9.91
N ILE A 14 -18.07 -19.65 8.95
CA ILE A 14 -17.86 -18.56 7.98
C ILE A 14 -17.72 -17.22 8.71
N ALA A 15 -18.62 -16.92 9.65
CA ALA A 15 -18.57 -15.69 10.44
C ALA A 15 -17.29 -15.62 11.29
N GLY A 16 -16.90 -16.72 11.94
CA GLY A 16 -15.68 -16.80 12.72
C GLY A 16 -14.42 -16.58 11.87
N SER A 17 -14.34 -17.22 10.70
CA SER A 17 -13.24 -17.00 9.75
C SER A 17 -13.16 -15.55 9.27
N PHE A 18 -14.31 -14.93 8.99
CA PHE A 18 -14.36 -13.53 8.58
C PHE A 18 -13.86 -12.58 9.69
N LEU A 19 -14.26 -12.80 10.95
CA LEU A 19 -13.82 -11.99 12.08
C LEU A 19 -12.30 -12.11 12.33
N ILE A 20 -11.77 -13.33 12.27
CA ILE A 20 -10.31 -13.56 12.42
C ILE A 20 -9.56 -12.84 11.30
N TRP A 21 -10.03 -12.95 10.05
CA TRP A 21 -9.42 -12.28 8.91
C TRP A 21 -9.47 -10.75 9.04
N ALA A 22 -10.61 -10.20 9.46
CA ALA A 22 -10.77 -8.76 9.67
C ALA A 22 -9.85 -8.23 10.77
N TRP A 23 -9.77 -8.93 11.91
CA TRP A 23 -8.86 -8.60 13.00
C TRP A 23 -7.39 -8.65 12.55
N TRP A 24 -7.00 -9.72 11.85
CA TRP A 24 -5.63 -9.86 11.33
C TRP A 24 -5.27 -8.73 10.37
N THR A 25 -6.17 -8.38 9.43
CA THR A 25 -5.95 -7.29 8.47
C THR A 25 -5.81 -5.94 9.16
N SER A 26 -6.67 -5.66 10.15
CA SER A 26 -6.59 -4.43 10.95
C SER A 26 -5.28 -4.36 11.76
N SER A 27 -4.85 -5.49 12.33
CA SER A 27 -3.59 -5.58 13.08
C SER A 27 -2.38 -5.34 12.16
N GLN A 28 -2.38 -5.88 10.94
CA GLN A 28 -1.34 -5.60 9.96
C GLN A 28 -1.29 -4.12 9.59
N ALA A 29 -2.45 -3.49 9.33
CA ALA A 29 -2.51 -2.06 9.02
C ALA A 29 -1.92 -1.21 10.16
N HIS A 30 -2.33 -1.48 11.40
CA HIS A 30 -1.81 -0.77 12.57
C HIS A 30 -0.29 -0.93 12.71
N LEU A 31 0.20 -2.18 12.67
CA LEU A 31 1.62 -2.48 12.83
C LEU A 31 2.50 -1.75 11.79
N TYR A 32 2.15 -1.85 10.50
CA TYR A 32 3.00 -1.31 9.45
C TYR A 32 2.86 0.21 9.26
N GLN A 33 1.68 0.79 9.50
CA GLN A 33 1.47 2.22 9.30
C GLN A 33 1.76 3.06 10.56
N SER A 34 1.55 2.49 11.75
CA SER A 34 1.76 3.20 13.02
C SER A 34 3.12 2.87 13.64
N GLU A 35 3.37 1.61 13.99
CA GLU A 35 4.60 1.22 14.71
C GLU A 35 5.84 1.33 13.82
N TYR A 36 5.84 0.65 12.67
CA TYR A 36 6.98 0.71 11.73
C TYR A 36 6.92 1.92 10.79
N GLY A 37 5.76 2.58 10.70
CA GLY A 37 5.55 3.61 9.69
C GLY A 37 6.48 4.81 9.85
N TYR A 38 6.78 5.22 11.09
CA TYR A 38 7.71 6.30 11.35
C TYR A 38 9.14 5.95 10.94
N GLU A 39 9.64 4.79 11.37
CA GLU A 39 10.99 4.30 11.05
C GLU A 39 11.18 4.19 9.53
N ILE A 40 10.22 3.55 8.83
CA ILE A 40 10.25 3.38 7.38
C ILE A 40 10.23 4.74 6.67
N ARG A 41 9.35 5.68 7.06
CA ARG A 41 9.33 7.02 6.43
C ARG A 41 10.63 7.77 6.61
N SER A 42 11.20 7.72 7.81
CA SER A 42 12.46 8.40 8.13
C SER A 42 13.63 7.80 7.36
N GLU A 43 13.72 6.48 7.31
CA GLU A 43 14.83 5.78 6.67
C GLU A 43 14.83 5.94 5.15
N PHE A 44 13.66 5.76 4.51
CA PHE A 44 13.53 5.89 3.06
C PHE A 44 13.36 7.34 2.60
N GLY A 45 13.18 8.28 3.54
CA GLY A 45 13.08 9.71 3.28
C GLY A 45 11.85 10.07 2.44
N PHE A 46 10.65 9.83 2.98
CA PHE A 46 9.40 10.24 2.34
C PHE A 46 8.26 10.48 3.34
N THR A 47 7.25 11.22 2.91
CA THR A 47 5.90 11.21 3.49
C THR A 47 4.92 10.64 2.47
N HIS A 48 3.71 10.30 2.92
CA HIS A 48 2.66 9.84 2.01
C HIS A 48 1.36 10.60 2.23
N GLY A 49 0.53 10.63 1.19
CA GLY A 49 -0.87 11.03 1.26
C GLY A 49 -1.78 9.89 0.82
N SER A 50 -3.06 10.04 1.11
CA SER A 50 -4.11 9.11 0.69
C SER A 50 -5.32 9.83 0.07
N PRO A 51 -5.12 10.65 -0.98
CA PRO A 51 -6.23 11.37 -1.59
C PRO A 51 -7.18 10.40 -2.30
N TYR A 52 -8.43 10.82 -2.42
CA TYR A 52 -9.40 10.20 -3.32
C TYR A 52 -9.28 10.85 -4.70
N VAL A 53 -9.07 10.05 -5.74
CA VAL A 53 -8.99 10.52 -7.13
C VAL A 53 -10.13 9.94 -7.96
N SER A 54 -10.70 10.76 -8.83
CA SER A 54 -11.77 10.32 -9.74
C SER A 54 -11.20 9.59 -10.95
N THR A 55 -11.70 8.38 -11.22
CA THR A 55 -11.43 7.62 -12.45
C THR A 55 -12.56 7.78 -13.48
N GLY A 56 -13.30 8.90 -13.41
CA GLY A 56 -14.48 9.19 -14.23
C GLY A 56 -15.74 8.39 -13.85
N LYS A 57 -15.60 7.18 -13.30
CA LYS A 57 -16.71 6.31 -12.88
C LYS A 57 -16.87 6.19 -11.36
N LYS A 58 -15.78 6.37 -10.62
CA LYS A 58 -15.73 6.26 -9.16
C LYS A 58 -14.55 7.04 -8.62
N GLU A 59 -14.62 7.36 -7.34
CA GLU A 59 -13.46 7.82 -6.58
C GLU A 59 -12.75 6.62 -5.97
N ILE A 60 -11.42 6.62 -6.06
CA ILE A 60 -10.57 5.60 -5.43
C ILE A 60 -9.55 6.30 -4.55
N GLU A 61 -9.31 5.75 -3.37
CA GLU A 61 -8.18 6.15 -2.53
C GLU A 61 -6.89 5.64 -3.16
N VAL A 62 -5.88 6.51 -3.26
CA VAL A 62 -4.57 6.16 -3.83
C VAL A 62 -3.45 6.49 -2.87
N LEU A 63 -2.34 5.75 -2.96
CA LEU A 63 -1.12 6.05 -2.21
C LEU A 63 -0.28 7.08 -2.98
N THR A 64 -0.18 8.32 -2.50
CA THR A 64 0.77 9.30 -3.03
C THR A 64 2.05 9.31 -2.21
N ILE A 65 3.20 9.40 -2.88
CA ILE A 65 4.52 9.49 -2.26
C ILE A 65 5.07 10.90 -2.45
N HIS A 66 5.54 11.48 -1.36
CA HIS A 66 6.22 12.78 -1.31
C HIS A 66 7.65 12.55 -0.81
N PRO A 67 8.60 12.30 -1.72
CA PRO A 67 9.97 12.02 -1.33
C PRO A 67 10.62 13.28 -0.73
N VAL A 68 11.40 13.11 0.33
CA VAL A 68 12.25 14.18 0.86
C VAL A 68 13.37 14.39 -0.14
N LYS A 69 13.61 15.64 -0.55
CA LYS A 69 14.67 16.00 -1.50
C LYS A 69 16.04 15.49 -1.02
N GLY A 70 16.73 14.74 -1.87
CA GLY A 70 17.99 14.06 -1.56
C GLY A 70 17.87 12.80 -0.68
N GLY A 71 16.65 12.46 -0.25
CA GLY A 71 16.30 11.23 0.46
C GLY A 71 16.43 10.01 -0.43
N TYR A 72 16.23 8.82 0.15
CA TYR A 72 16.43 7.58 -0.58
C TYR A 72 15.39 7.41 -1.71
N LEU A 73 14.10 7.63 -1.45
CA LEU A 73 13.08 7.51 -2.51
C LEU A 73 13.26 8.54 -3.65
N ASP A 74 13.70 9.76 -3.35
CA ASP A 74 14.06 10.77 -4.36
C ASP A 74 15.18 10.25 -5.27
N LYS A 75 16.25 9.70 -4.68
CA LYS A 75 17.43 9.16 -5.41
C LYS A 75 17.10 7.99 -6.32
N VAL A 76 16.12 7.16 -5.97
CA VAL A 76 15.69 6.03 -6.82
C VAL A 76 14.64 6.43 -7.86
N GLY A 77 14.28 7.71 -7.95
CA GLY A 77 13.49 8.27 -9.04
C GLY A 77 11.99 8.44 -8.76
N PHE A 78 11.56 8.35 -7.50
CA PHE A 78 10.24 8.87 -7.13
C PHE A 78 10.22 10.39 -7.32
N ARG A 79 9.09 10.89 -7.80
CA ARG A 79 8.78 12.31 -7.95
C ARG A 79 7.76 12.70 -6.90
N ASP A 80 7.69 14.01 -6.63
CA ASP A 80 6.66 14.52 -5.74
C ASP A 80 5.26 14.18 -6.25
N ALA A 81 4.42 13.72 -5.32
CA ALA A 81 3.08 13.21 -5.55
C ALA A 81 2.98 11.99 -6.49
N ASP A 82 4.04 11.22 -6.73
CA ASP A 82 3.91 9.96 -7.48
C ASP A 82 2.89 9.04 -6.80
N ILE A 83 1.96 8.51 -7.59
CA ILE A 83 0.94 7.56 -7.12
C ILE A 83 1.47 6.15 -7.33
N VAL A 84 1.58 5.37 -6.25
CA VAL A 84 1.91 3.95 -6.33
C VAL A 84 0.67 3.15 -6.70
N THR A 85 0.73 2.42 -7.81
CA THR A 85 -0.40 1.65 -8.35
C THR A 85 -0.27 0.14 -8.15
N SER A 86 0.94 -0.36 -7.89
CA SER A 86 1.19 -1.79 -7.66
C SER A 86 0.85 -2.26 -6.24
N GLU A 87 0.66 -1.35 -5.28
CA GLU A 87 0.52 -1.67 -3.86
C GLU A 87 -0.52 -0.78 -3.16
N SER A 88 -1.17 -1.34 -2.14
CA SER A 88 -1.94 -0.53 -1.17
C SER A 88 -1.00 0.21 -0.22
N ILE A 89 -1.50 1.17 0.58
CA ILE A 89 -0.70 1.86 1.61
C ILE A 89 0.01 0.85 2.52
N THR A 90 -0.75 -0.04 3.16
CA THR A 90 -0.17 -1.10 4.02
C THR A 90 0.76 -2.03 3.23
N GLY A 91 0.40 -2.36 1.98
CA GLY A 91 1.20 -3.19 1.09
C GLY A 91 2.58 -2.59 0.83
N PHE A 92 2.64 -1.30 0.53
CA PHE A 92 3.89 -0.58 0.27
C PHE A 92 4.80 -0.55 1.50
N TYR A 93 4.28 -0.19 2.68
CA TYR A 93 5.06 -0.25 3.93
C TYR A 93 5.59 -1.66 4.22
N LYS A 94 4.74 -2.67 4.03
CA LYS A 94 5.12 -4.07 4.22
C LYS A 94 6.17 -4.53 3.19
N LEU A 95 6.07 -4.08 1.94
CA LEU A 95 7.02 -4.36 0.87
C LEU A 95 8.39 -3.79 1.22
N LEU A 96 8.46 -2.52 1.61
CA LEU A 96 9.70 -1.88 2.06
C LEU A 96 10.31 -2.57 3.28
N HIS A 97 9.48 -2.92 4.27
CA HIS A 97 9.95 -3.57 5.49
C HIS A 97 10.44 -5.01 5.27
N LYS A 98 9.77 -5.80 4.43
CA LYS A 98 10.09 -7.22 4.25
C LYS A 98 11.17 -7.50 3.21
N SER A 99 11.41 -6.55 2.31
CA SER A 99 12.34 -6.72 1.19
C SER A 99 13.72 -6.12 1.46
N ARG A 100 14.12 -5.95 2.73
CA ARG A 100 15.45 -5.47 3.12
C ARG A 100 16.57 -6.27 2.47
N GLY A 101 17.55 -5.57 1.87
CA GLY A 101 18.64 -6.18 1.12
C GLY A 101 18.21 -6.87 -0.18
N ARG A 102 17.04 -6.52 -0.73
CA ARG A 102 16.54 -7.09 -1.99
C ARG A 102 16.18 -5.98 -2.97
N THR A 103 16.31 -6.29 -4.26
CA THR A 103 15.77 -5.45 -5.32
C THR A 103 14.26 -5.68 -5.44
N ILE A 104 13.49 -4.58 -5.45
CA ILE A 104 12.06 -4.59 -5.70
C ILE A 104 11.73 -3.77 -6.95
N SER A 105 10.51 -3.94 -7.46
CA SER A 105 9.96 -3.10 -8.53
C SER A 105 8.59 -2.57 -8.11
N VAL A 106 8.35 -1.28 -8.30
CA VAL A 106 7.11 -0.59 -7.93
C VAL A 106 6.59 0.14 -9.15
N GLN A 107 5.29 0.03 -9.43
CA GLN A 107 4.64 0.79 -10.49
C GLN A 107 4.12 2.10 -9.93
N VAL A 108 4.45 3.19 -10.62
CA VAL A 108 4.02 4.54 -10.27
C VAL A 108 3.47 5.27 -11.48
N VAL A 109 2.51 6.16 -11.23
CA VAL A 109 2.03 7.14 -12.21
C VAL A 109 2.20 8.54 -11.60
N ASN A 110 2.36 9.56 -12.46
CA ASN A 110 2.40 10.94 -11.97
C ASN A 110 1.09 11.28 -11.26
N GLY A 111 1.12 11.86 -10.05
CA GLY A 111 -0.08 12.27 -9.31
C GLY A 111 -0.52 13.73 -9.48
N GLY A 112 0.22 14.55 -10.24
CA GLY A 112 -0.16 15.93 -10.54
C GLY A 112 -1.43 16.05 -11.40
N ASP A 113 -1.76 17.29 -11.78
CA ASP A 113 -2.88 17.57 -12.68
C ASP A 113 -2.64 16.94 -14.05
N GLY A 114 -3.70 16.44 -14.68
CA GLY A 114 -3.60 15.85 -16.01
C GLY A 114 -4.71 14.86 -16.33
N ALA A 115 -4.42 13.96 -17.26
CA ALA A 115 -5.35 12.92 -17.70
C ALA A 115 -5.86 12.07 -16.52
N PRO A 116 -7.01 11.39 -16.67
CA PRO A 116 -7.46 10.36 -15.73
C PRO A 116 -6.36 9.35 -15.41
N ILE A 117 -6.30 8.86 -14.17
CA ILE A 117 -5.20 8.02 -13.68
C ILE A 117 -4.95 6.76 -14.54
N ASP A 118 -6.01 6.19 -15.10
CA ASP A 118 -6.00 5.01 -15.98
C ASP A 118 -5.46 5.29 -17.39
N GLN A 119 -5.26 6.56 -17.72
CA GLN A 119 -4.68 7.02 -18.98
C GLN A 119 -3.26 7.58 -18.81
N ARG A 120 -2.76 7.67 -17.58
CA ARG A 120 -1.41 8.18 -17.30
C ARG A 120 -0.37 7.14 -17.64
N GLU A 121 0.81 7.60 -18.07
CA GLU A 121 1.96 6.73 -18.31
C GLU A 121 2.42 6.07 -17.01
N THR A 122 2.40 4.73 -16.98
CA THR A 122 2.94 3.95 -15.87
C THR A 122 4.44 3.79 -16.00
N ARG A 123 5.16 4.20 -14.96
CA ARG A 123 6.60 3.97 -14.80
C ARG A 123 6.84 2.82 -13.83
N THR A 124 7.83 1.99 -14.12
CA THR A 124 8.32 0.99 -13.16
C THR A 124 9.63 1.48 -12.58
N LEU A 125 9.68 1.64 -11.25
CA LEU A 125 10.89 1.96 -10.51
C LEU A 125 11.46 0.67 -9.93
N THR A 126 12.68 0.30 -10.31
CA THR A 126 13.38 -0.88 -9.80
C THR A 126 14.59 -0.42 -8.99
N PHE A 127 14.66 -0.82 -7.71
CA PHE A 127 15.68 -0.35 -6.78
C PHE A 127 15.95 -1.34 -5.64
N GLU A 128 17.17 -1.27 -5.09
CA GLU A 128 17.62 -2.14 -3.99
C GLU A 128 17.31 -1.53 -2.63
N ILE A 129 16.47 -2.20 -1.85
CA ILE A 129 16.15 -1.77 -0.50
C ILE A 129 17.37 -1.91 0.42
N PRO A 130 17.78 -0.85 1.14
CA PRO A 130 18.86 -0.93 2.11
C PRO A 130 18.66 -2.09 3.10
N GLY A 131 19.75 -2.80 3.39
CA GLY A 131 19.79 -3.77 4.50
C GLY A 131 19.62 -3.08 5.86
N LYS A 132 19.29 -3.86 6.88
CA LYS A 132 19.37 -3.39 8.28
C LYS A 132 20.80 -3.35 8.75
#